data_AF-A0A414KUG1-F1
#
_entry.id   AF-A0A414KUG1-F1
#
_cell.length_a   1.000
_cell.length_b   1.000
_cell.length_c   1.000
_cell.angle_alpha   90.00
_cell.angle_beta   90.00
_cell.angle_gamma   90.00
#
_symmetry.space_group_name_H-M   'P 1'
#
loop_
_entity.id
_entity.type
_entity.pdbx_description
1 polymer ?
#
loop_
_entity_poly.entity_id
_entity_poly.type
_entity_poly.pdbx_seq_one_letter_code
_entity_poly.pdbx_strand_id
1 'polypeptide(L)'
;MKEEIIIAGFGGQGVLSMGKILAYSGLMEGKEVTWMPAYGPEQRGGTANATVIVSDEKISSPILSKYDAAIILNQPSLEKFESKVKPGGILIYDGYGIINPPTRKDIHIYRIDAMDAANEMNNAKAFNMIVLGGLLKIAPIVTLENVIKGLKKTLPERHHHLIPMNEEAIKRGMELIKEV
;
A
#
# COMPACT_ATOMS: atom_id res chain seq x y z
N MET A 1 6.06 -18.52 0.93
CA MET A 1 5.72 -17.33 0.12
C MET A 1 6.53 -16.15 0.62
N LYS A 2 7.05 -15.31 -0.28
CA LYS A 2 7.76 -14.07 0.04
C LYS A 2 7.27 -13.00 -0.92
N GLU A 3 6.70 -11.93 -0.38
CA GLU A 3 6.22 -10.79 -1.15
C GLU A 3 7.06 -9.55 -0.84
N GLU A 4 7.58 -8.92 -1.89
CA GLU A 4 8.44 -7.73 -1.81
C GLU A 4 7.72 -6.51 -2.39
N ILE A 5 7.34 -5.57 -1.54
CA ILE A 5 6.36 -4.52 -1.87
C ILE A 5 7.00 -3.15 -1.67
N ILE A 6 6.78 -2.25 -2.63
CA ILE A 6 7.07 -0.82 -2.47
C ILE A 6 5.77 -0.01 -2.43
N ILE A 7 5.63 0.87 -1.45
CA ILE A 7 4.53 1.83 -1.36
C ILE A 7 5.13 3.21 -1.45
N ALA A 8 4.72 4.04 -2.41
CA ALA A 8 5.34 5.33 -2.66
C ALA A 8 4.31 6.40 -3.05
N GLY A 9 4.53 7.64 -2.61
CA GLY A 9 3.61 8.75 -2.81
C GLY A 9 4.11 10.04 -2.17
N PHE A 10 3.22 11.03 -2.03
CA PHE A 10 3.47 12.23 -1.26
C PHE A 10 3.26 12.00 0.24
N GLY A 11 4.01 12.76 1.05
CA GLY A 11 3.71 12.90 2.47
C GLY A 11 2.26 13.32 2.70
N GLY A 12 1.55 12.61 3.58
CA GLY A 12 0.12 12.83 3.85
C GLY A 12 -0.83 11.82 3.22
N GLN A 13 -0.42 11.09 2.17
CA GLN A 13 -1.23 10.04 1.53
C GLN A 13 -1.26 8.71 2.31
N GLY A 14 -0.71 8.67 3.53
CA GLY A 14 -0.71 7.46 4.35
C GLY A 14 0.25 6.36 3.89
N VAL A 15 1.23 6.65 3.01
CA VAL A 15 2.23 5.71 2.49
C VAL A 15 2.91 4.87 3.59
N LEU A 16 3.49 5.56 4.58
CA LEU A 16 4.17 4.89 5.69
C LEU A 16 3.20 4.11 6.59
N SER A 17 1.97 4.63 6.73
CA SER A 17 0.92 4.00 7.53
C SER A 17 0.46 2.68 6.91
N MET A 18 0.19 2.66 5.60
CA MET A 18 -0.15 1.43 4.89
C MET A 18 0.93 0.36 5.06
N GLY A 19 2.19 0.75 4.86
CA GLY A 19 3.29 -0.22 4.99
C GLY A 19 3.41 -0.75 6.42
N LYS A 20 3.23 0.11 7.43
CA LYS A 20 3.28 -0.29 8.83
C LYS A 20 2.12 -1.23 9.17
N ILE A 21 0.91 -0.90 8.73
CA ILE A 21 -0.27 -1.75 8.94
C ILE A 21 -0.03 -3.12 8.30
N LEU A 22 0.41 -3.18 7.04
CA LEU A 22 0.70 -4.44 6.36
C LEU A 22 1.74 -5.30 7.07
N ALA A 23 2.81 -4.68 7.58
CA ALA A 23 3.84 -5.38 8.36
C ALA A 23 3.26 -5.94 9.68
N TYR A 24 2.49 -5.14 10.42
CA TYR A 24 1.84 -5.63 11.64
C TYR A 24 0.83 -6.74 11.34
N SER A 25 0.09 -6.66 10.22
CA SER A 25 -0.81 -7.72 9.77
C SER A 25 -0.07 -9.02 9.52
N GLY A 26 1.11 -8.97 8.88
CA GLY A 26 1.98 -10.12 8.68
C GLY A 26 2.42 -10.74 10.00
N LEU A 27 2.82 -9.92 10.98
CA LEU A 27 3.15 -10.39 12.33
C LEU A 27 1.96 -11.09 13.01
N MET A 28 0.74 -10.59 12.84
CA MET A 28 -0.47 -11.22 13.40
C MET A 28 -0.79 -12.56 12.74
N GLU A 29 -0.29 -12.79 11.53
CA GLU A 29 -0.40 -14.05 10.79
C GLU A 29 0.77 -15.00 11.04
N GLY A 30 1.72 -14.63 11.91
CA GLY A 30 2.90 -15.45 12.21
C GLY A 30 3.98 -15.42 11.12
N LYS A 31 3.96 -14.42 10.24
CA LYS A 31 4.95 -14.24 9.16
C LYS A 31 6.14 -13.41 9.61
N GLU A 32 7.26 -13.61 8.94
CA GLU A 32 8.45 -12.78 9.03
C GLU A 32 8.22 -11.49 8.22
N VAL A 33 8.53 -10.34 8.81
CA VAL A 33 8.30 -9.04 8.14
C VAL A 33 9.49 -8.10 8.28
N THR A 34 9.68 -7.26 7.27
CA THR A 34 10.50 -6.06 7.38
C THR A 34 9.71 -4.86 6.89
N TRP A 35 9.86 -3.73 7.59
CA TRP A 35 9.29 -2.45 7.20
C TRP A 35 10.41 -1.40 7.21
N MET A 36 10.74 -0.87 6.03
CA MET A 36 11.82 0.10 5.84
C MET A 36 11.27 1.37 5.19
N PRO A 37 10.99 2.43 5.98
CA PRO A 37 10.54 3.71 5.45
C PRO A 37 11.72 4.51 4.89
N ALA A 38 11.47 5.29 3.84
CA ALA A 38 12.38 6.29 3.31
C ALA A 38 11.61 7.57 3.00
N TYR A 39 11.95 8.65 3.69
CA TYR A 39 11.32 9.96 3.54
C TYR A 39 12.37 11.07 3.73
N GLY A 40 12.21 12.18 3.01
CA GLY A 40 13.08 13.33 3.13
C GLY A 40 12.78 14.16 4.38
N PRO A 41 13.69 15.10 4.75
CA PRO A 41 13.44 16.08 5.82
C PRO A 41 12.30 17.06 5.50
N GLU A 42 11.88 17.14 4.25
CA GLU A 42 10.75 17.93 3.77
C GLU A 42 9.41 17.30 4.19
N GLN A 43 8.88 17.74 5.34
CA GLN A 43 7.68 17.14 5.93
C GLN A 43 6.36 17.43 5.18
N ARG A 44 6.35 18.31 4.18
CA ARG A 44 5.16 18.62 3.36
C ARG A 44 5.50 18.66 1.89
N GLY A 45 4.72 17.97 1.06
CA GLY A 45 4.87 17.93 -0.40
C GLY A 45 6.02 17.04 -0.91
N GLY A 46 6.93 16.61 -0.04
CA GLY A 46 8.00 15.68 -0.39
C GLY A 46 7.50 14.27 -0.69
N THR A 47 8.33 13.49 -1.39
CA THR A 47 8.06 12.07 -1.63
C THR A 47 8.43 11.24 -0.41
N ALA A 48 7.59 10.26 -0.10
CA ALA A 48 7.83 9.23 0.90
C ALA A 48 7.59 7.87 0.26
N ASN A 49 8.36 6.88 0.68
CA ASN A 49 8.15 5.49 0.31
C ASN A 49 8.41 4.56 1.49
N ALA A 50 7.85 3.36 1.44
CA ALA A 50 8.08 2.30 2.40
C ALA A 50 8.21 0.98 1.66
N THR A 51 9.33 0.31 1.89
CA THR A 51 9.53 -1.08 1.48
C THR A 51 8.95 -1.98 2.56
N VAL A 52 8.10 -2.92 2.16
CA VAL A 52 7.54 -3.95 3.04
C VAL A 52 7.85 -5.32 2.45
N ILE A 53 8.39 -6.20 3.27
CA ILE A 53 8.58 -7.61 2.90
C ILE A 53 7.74 -8.43 3.87
N VAL A 54 6.94 -9.35 3.34
CA VAL A 54 6.17 -10.32 4.12
C VAL A 54 6.54 -11.71 3.63
N SER A 55 6.97 -12.58 4.54
CA SER A 55 7.57 -13.87 4.18
C SER A 55 7.19 -14.96 5.18
N ASP A 56 7.00 -16.19 4.68
CA ASP A 56 6.87 -17.38 5.54
C ASP A 56 8.23 -17.85 6.08
N GLU A 57 9.33 -17.34 5.52
CA GLU A 57 10.71 -17.65 5.91
C GLU A 57 11.48 -16.40 6.33
N LYS A 58 12.58 -16.59 7.07
CA LYS A 58 13.44 -15.50 7.56
C LYS A 58 13.90 -14.59 6.42
N ILE A 59 13.84 -13.28 6.69
CA ILE A 59 14.24 -12.26 5.72
C ILE A 59 15.71 -11.89 5.94
N SER A 60 16.55 -12.20 4.95
CA SER A 60 17.99 -11.92 5.03
C SER A 60 18.36 -10.44 4.89
N SER A 61 17.58 -9.66 4.14
CA SER A 61 17.83 -8.23 3.92
C SER A 61 16.54 -7.48 3.59
N PRO A 62 16.34 -6.26 4.14
CA PRO A 62 15.24 -5.37 3.77
C PRO A 62 15.53 -4.50 2.53
N ILE A 63 16.76 -4.54 1.99
CA ILE A 63 17.18 -3.69 0.86
C ILE A 63 16.89 -4.42 -0.46
N LEU A 64 16.06 -3.81 -1.31
CA LEU A 64 15.58 -4.38 -2.55
C LEU A 64 15.89 -3.49 -3.76
N SER A 65 16.20 -4.14 -4.89
CA SER A 65 16.39 -3.49 -6.20
C SER A 65 15.17 -3.62 -7.11
N LYS A 66 14.36 -4.66 -6.89
CA LYS A 66 13.13 -4.98 -7.62
C LYS A 66 12.01 -5.39 -6.66
N TYR A 67 10.76 -5.27 -7.11
CA TYR A 67 9.56 -5.51 -6.29
C TYR A 67 8.56 -6.41 -7.01
N ASP A 68 7.88 -7.27 -6.26
CA ASP A 68 6.75 -8.09 -6.73
C ASP A 68 5.51 -7.23 -6.92
N ALA A 69 5.26 -6.30 -6.00
CA ALA A 69 4.16 -5.35 -6.07
C ALA A 69 4.59 -3.90 -5.77
N ALA A 70 3.96 -2.94 -6.44
CA ALA A 70 4.16 -1.52 -6.21
C ALA A 70 2.83 -0.79 -6.07
N ILE A 71 2.68 -0.01 -5.01
CA ILE A 71 1.62 1.00 -4.86
C ILE A 71 2.25 2.37 -5.13
N ILE A 72 1.78 3.06 -6.15
CA ILE A 72 2.34 4.33 -6.64
C ILE A 72 1.26 5.41 -6.67
N LEU A 73 1.41 6.43 -5.83
CA LEU A 73 0.35 7.43 -5.57
C LEU A 73 0.70 8.83 -6.05
N ASN A 74 1.81 9.00 -6.78
CA ASN A 74 2.18 10.24 -7.44
C ASN A 74 3.15 10.05 -8.61
N GLN A 75 3.17 11.03 -9.51
CA GLN A 75 3.99 11.00 -10.73
C GLN A 75 5.49 10.78 -10.46
N PRO A 76 6.15 11.47 -9.49
CA PRO A 76 7.58 11.27 -9.26
C PRO A 76 7.92 9.87 -8.74
N SER A 77 7.01 9.23 -7.99
CA SER A 77 7.23 7.84 -7.57
C SER A 77 7.05 6.87 -8.73
N LEU A 78 6.14 7.16 -9.67
CA LEU A 78 5.97 6.33 -10.87
C LEU A 78 7.25 6.30 -11.69
N GLU A 79 7.79 7.48 -12.02
CA GLU A 79 9.04 7.62 -12.75
C GLU A 79 10.21 6.89 -12.07
N LYS A 80 10.23 6.88 -10.73
CA LYS A 80 11.29 6.26 -9.93
C LYS A 80 11.17 4.74 -9.79
N PHE A 81 9.95 4.21 -9.73
CA PHE A 81 9.71 2.82 -9.28
C PHE A 81 9.05 1.92 -10.33
N GLU A 82 8.45 2.42 -11.41
CA GLU A 82 7.83 1.59 -12.47
C GLU A 82 8.84 0.59 -13.06
N SER A 83 10.06 1.04 -13.35
CA SER A 83 11.15 0.20 -13.86
C SER A 83 11.67 -0.81 -12.84
N LYS A 84 11.30 -0.68 -11.55
CA LYS A 84 11.70 -1.57 -10.47
C LYS A 84 10.68 -2.68 -10.19
N VAL A 85 9.49 -2.63 -10.78
CA VAL A 85 8.56 -3.77 -10.72
C VAL A 85 9.13 -4.93 -11.55
N LYS A 86 9.14 -6.14 -10.99
CA LYS A 86 9.58 -7.36 -11.70
C LYS A 86 8.65 -7.64 -12.89
N PRO A 87 9.13 -8.24 -13.99
CA PRO A 87 8.24 -8.77 -15.03
C PRO A 87 7.19 -9.72 -14.43
N GLY A 88 5.93 -9.56 -14.82
CA GLY A 88 4.78 -10.25 -14.23
C GLY A 88 4.34 -9.71 -12.86
N GLY A 89 5.01 -8.68 -12.34
CA GLY A 89 4.65 -8.05 -11.07
C GLY A 89 3.44 -7.13 -11.18
N ILE A 90 3.01 -6.60 -10.04
CA ILE A 90 1.80 -5.78 -9.90
C ILE A 90 2.19 -4.31 -9.71
N LEU A 91 1.52 -3.41 -10.41
CA LEU A 91 1.58 -1.96 -10.17
C LEU A 91 0.17 -1.42 -9.97
N ILE A 92 -0.11 -0.93 -8.76
CA ILE A 92 -1.35 -0.25 -8.40
C ILE A 92 -1.09 1.25 -8.38
N TYR A 93 -1.93 2.03 -9.04
CA TYR A 93 -1.87 3.48 -8.97
C TYR A 93 -3.25 4.10 -8.75
N ASP A 94 -3.25 5.31 -8.18
CA ASP A 94 -4.46 6.13 -8.07
C ASP A 94 -4.52 7.14 -9.21
N GLY A 95 -5.71 7.34 -9.80
CA GLY A 95 -5.90 8.33 -10.87
C GLY A 95 -5.58 9.75 -10.42
N TYR A 96 -5.73 10.05 -9.13
CA TYR A 96 -5.32 11.29 -8.52
C TYR A 96 -3.81 11.31 -8.24
N GLY A 97 -3.12 12.28 -8.82
CA GLY A 97 -1.67 12.48 -8.64
C GLY A 97 -0.78 11.81 -9.69
N ILE A 98 -1.39 11.10 -10.65
CA ILE A 98 -0.72 10.52 -11.82
C ILE A 98 -1.28 11.19 -13.08
N ILE A 99 -0.43 11.92 -13.80
CA ILE A 99 -0.81 12.63 -15.03
C ILE A 99 -0.59 11.72 -16.23
N ASN A 100 0.54 11.01 -16.23
CA ASN A 100 0.92 10.04 -17.26
C ASN A 100 0.89 8.65 -16.63
N PRO A 101 -0.16 7.84 -16.91
CA PRO A 101 -0.27 6.48 -16.39
C PRO A 101 0.92 5.60 -16.79
N PRO A 102 1.18 4.51 -16.04
CA PRO A 102 2.17 3.49 -16.41
C PRO A 102 1.89 2.93 -17.81
N THR A 103 2.96 2.57 -18.53
CA THR A 103 2.86 2.11 -19.94
C THR A 103 3.51 0.76 -20.19
N ARG A 104 4.17 0.18 -19.18
CA ARG A 104 4.77 -1.15 -19.29
C ARG A 104 3.72 -2.22 -19.59
N LYS A 105 4.06 -3.14 -20.49
CA LYS A 105 3.17 -4.23 -20.95
C LYS A 105 3.52 -5.59 -20.37
N ASP A 106 4.66 -5.68 -19.69
CA ASP A 106 5.17 -6.91 -19.09
C ASP A 106 4.86 -7.02 -17.59
N ILE A 107 3.97 -6.17 -17.08
CA ILE A 107 3.49 -6.17 -15.68
C ILE A 107 1.97 -6.02 -15.68
N HIS A 108 1.33 -6.38 -14.57
CA HIS A 108 -0.10 -6.17 -14.35
C HIS A 108 -0.34 -4.79 -13.74
N ILE A 109 -1.08 -3.95 -14.45
CA ILE A 109 -1.37 -2.57 -14.04
C ILE A 109 -2.81 -2.51 -13.54
N TYR A 110 -2.98 -1.95 -12.34
CA TYR A 110 -4.29 -1.74 -11.74
C TYR A 110 -4.47 -0.28 -11.37
N ARG A 111 -5.67 0.24 -11.66
CA ARG A 111 -6.11 1.55 -11.23
C ARG A 111 -7.08 1.41 -10.06
N ILE A 112 -6.92 2.27 -9.07
CA ILE A 112 -7.88 2.45 -7.98
C ILE A 112 -8.21 3.93 -7.83
N ASP A 113 -9.48 4.32 -7.98
CA ASP A 113 -9.92 5.70 -7.80
C ASP A 113 -10.24 5.94 -6.31
N ALA A 114 -9.24 5.79 -5.43
CA ALA A 114 -9.40 5.86 -3.99
C ALA A 114 -9.64 7.29 -3.48
N MET A 115 -9.10 8.31 -4.16
CA MET A 115 -9.36 9.71 -3.78
C MET A 115 -10.84 10.06 -3.96
N ASP A 116 -11.43 9.69 -5.09
CA ASP A 116 -12.84 9.94 -5.38
C ASP A 116 -13.73 9.18 -4.39
N ALA A 117 -13.42 7.91 -4.14
CA ALA A 117 -14.15 7.10 -3.15
C ALA A 117 -14.03 7.66 -1.72
N ALA A 118 -12.85 8.15 -1.31
CA ALA A 118 -12.67 8.79 -0.01
C ALA A 118 -13.50 10.08 0.13
N ASN A 119 -13.65 10.83 -0.97
CA ASN A 119 -14.50 12.03 -1.02
C ASN A 119 -15.99 11.68 -0.95
N GLU A 120 -16.44 10.65 -1.66
CA GLU A 120 -17.81 10.13 -1.58
C GLU A 120 -18.18 9.68 -0.15
N MET A 121 -17.21 9.12 0.57
CA MET A 121 -17.35 8.76 1.99
C MET A 121 -17.28 9.95 2.95
N ASN A 122 -17.09 11.18 2.45
CA ASN A 122 -16.80 12.39 3.24
C ASN A 122 -15.65 12.19 4.24
N ASN A 123 -14.64 11.41 3.83
CA ASN A 123 -13.56 11.00 4.71
C ASN A 123 -12.24 10.83 3.96
N ALA A 124 -11.52 11.93 3.78
CA ALA A 124 -10.20 11.93 3.16
C ALA A 124 -9.18 11.02 3.88
N LYS A 125 -9.38 10.70 5.16
CA LYS A 125 -8.49 9.79 5.92
C LYS A 125 -8.70 8.32 5.55
N ALA A 126 -9.77 7.98 4.82
CA ALA A 126 -10.01 6.62 4.34
C ALA A 126 -9.16 6.25 3.12
N PHE A 127 -8.61 7.24 2.40
CA PHE A 127 -7.87 7.05 1.15
C PHE A 127 -6.88 5.89 1.18
N ASN A 128 -5.98 5.87 2.17
CA ASN A 128 -4.93 4.88 2.26
C ASN A 128 -5.46 3.47 2.61
N MET A 129 -6.61 3.38 3.28
CA MET A 129 -7.26 2.10 3.54
C MET A 129 -7.95 1.54 2.30
N ILE A 130 -8.55 2.39 1.47
CA ILE A 130 -9.12 2.01 0.18
C ILE A 130 -8.00 1.47 -0.72
N VAL A 131 -6.87 2.18 -0.82
CA VAL A 131 -5.70 1.70 -1.59
C VAL A 131 -5.19 0.35 -1.07
N LEU A 132 -5.05 0.20 0.25
CA LEU A 132 -4.62 -1.06 0.86
C LEU A 132 -5.59 -2.21 0.57
N GLY A 133 -6.90 -1.95 0.55
CA GLY A 133 -7.91 -2.92 0.15
C GLY A 133 -7.74 -3.39 -1.30
N GLY A 134 -7.43 -2.46 -2.21
CA GLY A 134 -7.09 -2.81 -3.59
C GLY A 134 -5.92 -3.80 -3.67
N LEU A 135 -4.84 -3.54 -2.93
CA LEU A 135 -3.70 -4.47 -2.85
C LEU A 135 -4.14 -5.86 -2.35
N LEU A 136 -4.87 -5.92 -1.24
CA LEU A 136 -5.28 -7.20 -0.62
C LEU A 136 -6.19 -8.04 -1.52
N LYS A 137 -6.95 -7.40 -2.42
CA LYS A 137 -7.79 -8.09 -3.40
C LYS A 137 -6.96 -8.79 -4.48
N ILE A 138 -5.91 -8.12 -4.97
CA ILE A 138 -5.09 -8.60 -6.07
C ILE A 138 -3.97 -9.53 -5.56
N ALA A 139 -3.36 -9.16 -4.44
CA ALA A 139 -2.30 -9.88 -3.76
C ALA A 139 -2.76 -10.21 -2.32
N PRO A 140 -3.36 -11.39 -2.07
CA PRO A 140 -3.85 -11.79 -0.75
C PRO A 140 -2.68 -12.21 0.17
N ILE A 141 -1.79 -11.26 0.46
CA ILE A 141 -0.54 -11.44 1.21
C ILE A 141 -0.82 -11.74 2.68
N VAL A 142 -1.92 -11.20 3.21
CA VAL A 142 -2.42 -11.40 4.57
C VAL A 142 -3.95 -11.43 4.55
N THR A 143 -4.54 -12.10 5.53
CA THR A 143 -6.00 -12.14 5.67
C THR A 143 -6.57 -10.82 6.19
N LEU A 144 -7.80 -10.48 5.80
CA LEU A 144 -8.49 -9.29 6.30
C LEU A 144 -8.59 -9.28 7.82
N GLU A 145 -8.84 -10.45 8.44
CA GLU A 145 -8.88 -10.59 9.90
C GLU A 145 -7.57 -10.14 10.55
N ASN A 146 -6.43 -10.58 10.02
CA ASN A 146 -5.12 -10.17 10.52
C ASN A 146 -4.80 -8.71 10.21
N VAL A 147 -5.37 -8.14 9.15
CA VAL A 147 -5.32 -6.69 8.89
C VAL A 147 -6.03 -5.89 9.97
N ILE A 148 -7.21 -6.33 10.41
CA ILE A 148 -7.92 -5.68 11.52
C ILE A 148 -7.14 -5.81 12.84
N LYS A 149 -6.51 -6.97 13.10
CA LYS A 149 -5.60 -7.13 14.25
C LYS A 149 -4.38 -6.21 14.14
N GLY A 150 -3.79 -6.10 12.94
CA GLY A 150 -2.66 -5.21 12.65
C GLY A 150 -3.01 -3.74 12.86
N LEU A 151 -4.20 -3.31 12.44
CA LEU A 151 -4.76 -1.98 12.70
C LEU A 151 -4.88 -1.70 14.20
N LYS A 152 -5.45 -2.64 14.99
CA LYS A 152 -5.56 -2.51 16.46
C LYS A 152 -4.20 -2.30 17.14
N LYS A 153 -3.14 -2.95 16.64
CA LYS A 153 -1.79 -2.80 17.17
C LYS A 153 -1.09 -1.52 16.70
N THR A 154 -1.38 -1.08 15.48
CA THR A 154 -0.74 0.11 14.90
C THR A 154 -1.34 1.40 15.43
N LEU A 155 -2.66 1.41 15.68
CA LEU A 155 -3.38 2.58 16.20
C LEU A 155 -3.35 2.63 17.74
N PRO A 156 -3.13 3.81 18.34
CA PRO A 156 -3.37 4.00 19.77
C PRO A 156 -4.81 3.62 20.16
N GLU A 157 -5.00 3.09 21.37
CA GLU A 157 -6.32 2.62 21.84
C GLU A 157 -7.43 3.67 21.70
N ARG A 158 -7.11 4.95 21.98
CA ARG A 158 -8.03 6.09 21.78
C ARG A 158 -8.58 6.23 20.36
N HIS A 159 -7.95 5.63 19.36
CA HIS A 159 -8.34 5.65 17.95
C HIS A 159 -8.96 4.33 17.47
N HIS A 160 -9.20 3.36 18.36
CA HIS A 160 -9.83 2.09 17.99
C HIS A 160 -11.29 2.26 17.52
N HIS A 161 -11.96 3.33 17.91
CA HIS A 161 -13.27 3.69 17.37
C HIS A 161 -13.27 3.92 15.84
N LEU A 162 -12.10 4.17 15.24
CA LEU A 162 -11.96 4.32 13.79
C LEU A 162 -11.87 2.97 13.05
N ILE A 163 -11.65 1.86 13.74
CA ILE A 163 -11.40 0.55 13.09
C ILE A 163 -12.56 0.11 12.19
N PRO A 164 -13.85 0.19 12.60
CA PRO A 164 -14.96 -0.22 11.73
C PRO A 164 -14.97 0.57 10.40
N MET A 165 -14.70 1.87 10.48
CA MET A 165 -14.59 2.74 9.31
C MET A 165 -13.40 2.39 8.42
N ASN A 166 -12.25 2.02 9.01
CA ASN A 166 -11.09 1.55 8.22
C ASN A 166 -11.39 0.21 7.53
N GLU A 167 -12.11 -0.69 8.19
CA GLU A 167 -12.53 -1.97 7.62
C GLU A 167 -13.47 -1.77 6.42
N GLU A 168 -14.45 -0.88 6.53
CA GLU A 168 -15.34 -0.50 5.43
C GLU A 168 -14.56 0.08 4.25
N ALA A 169 -13.61 0.99 4.53
CA ALA A 169 -12.73 1.56 3.51
C ALA A 169 -11.89 0.49 2.80
N ILE A 170 -11.35 -0.50 3.52
CA ILE A 170 -10.62 -1.64 2.94
C ILE A 170 -11.55 -2.44 2.01
N LYS A 171 -12.76 -2.79 2.47
CA LYS A 171 -13.73 -3.54 1.66
C LYS A 171 -14.09 -2.78 0.38
N ARG A 172 -14.32 -1.47 0.49
CA ARG A 172 -14.57 -0.60 -0.67
C ARG A 172 -13.43 -0.62 -1.67
N GLY A 173 -12.18 -0.59 -1.18
CA GLY A 173 -10.99 -0.74 -2.01
C GLY A 173 -10.93 -2.05 -2.81
N MET A 174 -11.33 -3.16 -2.18
CA MET A 174 -11.38 -4.47 -2.83
C MET A 174 -12.41 -4.54 -3.98
N GLU A 175 -13.44 -3.70 -3.96
CA GLU A 175 -14.46 -3.59 -5.01
C GLU A 175 -14.04 -2.66 -6.15
N LEU A 176 -13.26 -1.62 -5.83
CA LEU A 176 -12.92 -0.54 -6.76
C LEU A 176 -11.75 -0.85 -7.68
N ILE A 177 -10.82 -1.69 -7.22
CA ILE A 177 -9.60 -2.03 -7.96
C ILE A 177 -9.93 -2.71 -9.30
N LYS A 178 -9.33 -2.23 -10.40
CA LYS A 178 -9.54 -2.76 -11.75
C LYS A 178 -8.23 -2.81 -12.53
N GLU A 179 -8.04 -3.85 -13.32
CA GLU A 179 -6.92 -3.96 -14.27
C GLU A 179 -7.16 -3.02 -15.45
N VAL A 180 -6.11 -2.40 -15.98
CA VAL A 180 -6.17 -1.41 -17.09
C VAL A 180 -5.15 -1.68 -18.18
#